data_AF-A0A8S9YFI2-F1
#
_entry.id   AF-A0A8S9YFI2-F1
#
_cell.length_a   1.000
_cell.length_b   1.000
_cell.length_c   1.000
_cell.angle_alpha   90.00
_cell.angle_beta   90.00
_cell.angle_gamma   90.00
#
_symmetry.space_group_name_H-M   'P 1'
#
loop_
_entity.id
_entity.type
_entity.pdbx_description
1 polymer ?
#
loop_
_entity_poly.entity_id
_entity_poly.type
_entity_poly.pdbx_seq_one_letter_code
_entity_poly.pdbx_strand_id
1 'polypeptide(L)'
;MSKNYPEFVIPQVAHRRYDPLMGDWIIVSPHRISRPWSGHVEVPHHNQFVEGCLPKTSPINPLSPGGIRASGIITPDYTSTYMFPNDFAALVNKTSRLFAIFVR
;
A
#
# COMPACT_ATOMS: atom_id res chain seq x y z
N MET A 1 -22.21 29.82 -14.08
CA MET A 1 -22.71 29.01 -15.22
C MET A 1 -22.43 27.54 -14.90
N SER A 2 -23.45 26.77 -14.52
CA SER A 2 -23.30 25.31 -14.38
C SER A 2 -23.20 24.71 -15.78
N LYS A 3 -22.11 24.01 -16.09
CA LYS A 3 -22.00 23.27 -17.34
C LYS A 3 -22.83 22.00 -17.19
N ASN A 4 -23.92 21.90 -17.96
CA ASN A 4 -24.70 20.68 -18.07
C ASN A 4 -23.93 19.70 -18.97
N TYR A 5 -23.08 18.87 -18.36
CA TYR A 5 -22.50 17.74 -19.06
C TYR A 5 -23.55 16.62 -19.16
N PRO A 6 -23.67 15.94 -20.32
CA PRO A 6 -24.51 14.78 -20.42
C PRO A 6 -24.03 13.71 -19.44
N GLU A 7 -24.97 12.96 -18.88
CA GLU A 7 -24.65 11.83 -18.02
C GLU A 7 -23.85 10.78 -18.79
N PHE A 8 -22.79 10.27 -18.18
CA PHE A 8 -21.93 9.29 -18.81
C PHE A 8 -22.57 7.90 -18.72
N VAL A 9 -22.98 7.35 -19.86
CA VAL A 9 -23.55 5.99 -19.95
C VAL A 9 -22.43 4.97 -20.06
N ILE A 10 -22.40 3.97 -19.17
CA ILE A 10 -21.42 2.88 -19.19
C ILE A 10 -21.81 1.86 -20.27
N PRO A 11 -20.99 1.66 -21.32
CA PRO A 11 -21.27 0.64 -22.34
C PRO A 11 -21.21 -0.77 -21.73
N GLN A 12 -22.20 -1.59 -22.05
CA GLN A 12 -22.25 -3.00 -21.63
C GLN A 12 -21.42 -3.93 -22.55
N VAL A 13 -20.95 -3.41 -23.67
CA VAL A 13 -20.03 -4.11 -24.58
C VAL A 13 -18.57 -3.87 -24.19
N ALA A 14 -17.69 -4.78 -24.60
CA ALA A 14 -16.25 -4.61 -24.42
C ALA A 14 -15.77 -3.35 -25.16
N HIS A 15 -14.98 -2.51 -24.48
CA HIS A 15 -14.48 -1.25 -25.01
C HIS A 15 -13.12 -0.90 -24.39
N ARG A 16 -12.49 0.17 -24.88
CA ARG A 16 -11.26 0.71 -24.30
C ARG A 16 -11.47 2.12 -23.78
N ARG A 17 -10.74 2.47 -22.71
CA ARG A 17 -10.65 3.83 -22.19
C ARG A 17 -9.19 4.23 -22.07
N TYR A 18 -8.87 5.45 -22.46
CA TYR A 18 -7.51 5.98 -22.38
C TYR A 18 -7.28 6.59 -21.01
N ASP A 19 -6.19 6.22 -20.35
CA ASP A 19 -5.67 6.87 -19.16
C ASP A 19 -4.65 7.94 -19.58
N PRO A 20 -4.98 9.24 -19.49
CA PRO A 20 -4.09 10.31 -19.90
C PRO A 20 -2.90 10.53 -18.96
N LEU A 21 -2.93 10.01 -17.73
CA LEU A 21 -1.80 10.13 -16.80
C LEU A 21 -0.70 9.13 -17.14
N MET A 22 -1.08 7.93 -17.57
CA MET A 22 -0.15 6.86 -17.94
C MET A 22 0.14 6.82 -19.44
N GLY A 23 -0.73 7.42 -20.26
CA GLY A 23 -0.59 7.41 -21.71
C GLY A 23 -1.06 6.10 -22.36
N ASP A 24 -1.90 5.33 -21.67
CA ASP A 24 -2.21 3.94 -22.01
C ASP A 24 -3.70 3.67 -22.16
N TRP A 25 -4.02 2.59 -22.88
CA TRP A 25 -5.40 2.13 -23.07
C TRP A 25 -5.74 0.96 -22.14
N ILE A 26 -6.83 1.11 -21.40
CA ILE A 26 -7.40 0.08 -20.52
C ILE A 26 -8.54 -0.63 -21.25
N ILE A 27 -8.53 -1.96 -21.28
CA ILE A 27 -9.63 -2.77 -21.81
C ILE A 27 -10.69 -2.97 -20.71
N VAL A 28 -11.92 -2.59 -20.99
CA VAL A 28 -13.08 -2.77 -20.13
C VAL A 28 -13.94 -3.91 -20.68
N SER A 29 -14.10 -4.97 -19.90
CA SER A 29 -14.96 -6.13 -20.21
C SER A 29 -16.03 -6.29 -19.13
N PRO A 30 -17.23 -5.68 -19.28
CA PRO A 30 -18.24 -5.57 -18.22
C PRO A 30 -18.67 -6.91 -17.60
N HIS A 31 -18.72 -7.99 -18.39
CA HIS A 31 -19.19 -9.31 -17.96
C HIS A 31 -18.07 -10.25 -17.45
N ARG A 32 -16.85 -9.74 -17.21
CA ARG A 32 -15.71 -10.58 -16.81
C ARG A 32 -15.94 -11.35 -15.50
N ILE A 33 -16.67 -10.74 -14.56
CA ILE A 33 -16.88 -11.28 -13.21
C ILE A 33 -17.78 -12.53 -13.22
N SER A 34 -18.62 -12.71 -14.24
CA SER A 34 -19.52 -13.87 -14.36
C SER A 34 -18.82 -15.18 -14.74
N ARG A 35 -17.50 -15.14 -14.97
CA ARG A 35 -16.74 -16.35 -15.26
C ARG A 35 -16.55 -17.16 -13.98
N PRO A 36 -16.77 -18.49 -14.00
CA PRO A 36 -16.53 -19.32 -12.83
C PRO A 36 -15.06 -19.23 -12.42
N TRP A 37 -14.81 -18.97 -11.14
CA TRP A 37 -13.47 -18.94 -10.56
C TRP A 37 -13.17 -20.28 -9.89
N SER A 38 -12.12 -20.95 -10.35
CA SER A 38 -11.58 -22.18 -9.74
C SER A 38 -10.09 -22.06 -9.42
N GLY A 39 -9.58 -20.82 -9.39
CA GLY A 39 -8.19 -20.52 -9.09
C GLY A 39 -7.96 -20.28 -7.60
N HIS A 40 -6.80 -19.70 -7.30
CA HIS A 40 -6.38 -19.36 -5.93
C HIS A 40 -7.34 -18.37 -5.25
N VAL A 41 -7.57 -18.52 -3.95
CA VAL A 41 -8.31 -17.54 -3.15
C VAL A 41 -7.34 -17.00 -2.12
N GLU A 42 -7.08 -15.69 -2.18
CA GLU A 42 -6.22 -15.01 -1.22
C GLU A 42 -6.77 -15.17 0.19
N VAL A 43 -5.89 -15.47 1.15
CA VAL A 43 -6.28 -15.52 2.55
C VAL A 43 -6.53 -14.07 3.00
N PRO A 44 -7.75 -13.74 3.47
CA PRO A 44 -7.98 -12.41 4.02
C PRO A 44 -7.03 -12.20 5.20
N HIS A 45 -6.30 -11.09 5.20
CA HIS A 45 -5.57 -10.68 6.39
C HIS A 45 -6.58 -10.55 7.53
N HIS A 46 -6.60 -11.52 8.45
CA HIS A 46 -7.24 -11.29 9.73
C HIS A 46 -6.51 -10.11 10.36
N ASN A 47 -7.27 -9.12 10.81
CA ASN A 47 -6.75 -8.03 11.61
C ASN A 47 -6.14 -8.62 12.89
N GLN A 48 -4.90 -9.08 12.82
CA GLN A 48 -4.02 -9.33 13.96
C GLN A 48 -3.47 -7.99 14.50
N PHE A 49 -4.25 -6.93 14.32
CA PHE A 49 -4.13 -5.62 14.92
C PHE A 49 -5.44 -5.32 15.65
N VAL A 50 -5.98 -6.31 16.37
CA VAL A 50 -6.77 -5.97 17.55
C VAL A 50 -5.75 -5.42 18.54
N GLU A 51 -5.86 -4.14 18.89
CA GLU A 51 -5.11 -3.55 20.01
C GLU A 51 -5.21 -4.53 21.20
N GLY A 52 -4.11 -5.23 21.50
CA GLY A 52 -4.05 -6.24 22.58
C GLY A 52 -3.87 -7.72 22.17
N CYS A 53 -3.86 -8.09 20.89
CA CYS A 53 -3.66 -9.50 20.44
C CYS A 53 -2.30 -9.77 19.79
N LEU A 54 -1.23 -9.12 20.25
CA LEU A 54 0.13 -9.62 19.99
C LEU A 54 0.49 -10.66 21.07
N PRO A 55 1.04 -11.84 20.71
CA PRO A 55 1.56 -12.78 21.70
C PRO A 55 2.56 -12.06 22.61
N LYS A 56 2.38 -12.16 23.94
CA LYS A 56 3.27 -11.57 24.96
C LYS A 56 4.75 -11.98 24.85
N THR A 57 5.05 -12.98 24.04
CA THR A 57 6.37 -13.57 23.83
C THR A 57 6.98 -13.25 22.46
N SER A 58 6.32 -12.44 21.62
CA SER A 58 6.91 -12.03 20.35
C SER A 58 8.06 -11.05 20.60
N PRO A 59 9.22 -11.23 19.94
CA PRO A 59 10.29 -10.25 20.00
C PRO A 59 9.76 -8.87 19.56
N ILE A 60 10.23 -7.82 20.23
CA ILE A 60 9.81 -6.45 19.96
C ILE A 60 10.02 -6.17 18.46
N ASN A 61 8.96 -5.71 17.78
CA ASN A 61 9.03 -5.40 16.36
C ASN A 61 10.07 -4.29 16.13
N PRO A 62 11.04 -4.44 15.21
CA PRO A 62 12.02 -3.40 14.88
C PRO A 62 11.43 -2.01 14.60
N LEU A 63 10.20 -1.93 14.11
CA LEU A 63 9.49 -0.69 13.81
C LEU A 63 8.81 -0.05 15.04
N SER A 64 8.59 -0.81 16.12
CA SER A 64 7.97 -0.31 17.34
C SER A 64 8.97 0.39 18.27
N PRO A 65 8.50 1.30 19.16
CA PRO A 65 9.31 1.85 20.26
C PRO A 65 10.12 0.81 21.01
N GLY A 66 11.42 1.05 21.20
CA GLY A 66 12.32 0.12 21.88
C GLY A 66 12.75 -1.10 21.06
N GLY A 67 12.25 -1.26 19.83
CA GLY A 67 12.68 -2.31 18.90
C GLY A 67 14.10 -2.07 18.40
N ILE A 68 14.88 -3.15 18.26
CA ILE A 68 16.22 -3.09 17.66
C ILE A 68 16.08 -3.31 16.15
N ARG A 69 16.53 -2.33 15.37
CA ARG A 69 16.51 -2.40 13.91
C ARG A 69 17.60 -3.32 13.35
N ALA A 70 17.52 -3.65 12.06
CA ALA A 70 18.52 -4.48 11.40
C ALA A 70 19.91 -3.82 11.39
N SER A 71 19.96 -2.49 11.42
CA SER A 71 21.18 -1.70 11.63
C SER A 71 21.74 -1.74 13.05
N GLY A 72 21.04 -2.37 14.01
CA GLY A 72 21.40 -2.39 15.43
C GLY A 72 20.96 -1.15 16.21
N ILE A 73 20.37 -0.16 15.54
CA ILE A 73 19.87 1.07 16.18
C ILE A 73 18.55 0.78 16.90
N ILE A 74 18.40 1.29 18.11
CA ILE A 74 17.14 1.21 18.87
C ILE A 74 16.18 2.27 18.35
N THR A 75 14.96 1.86 18.01
CA THR A 75 13.88 2.76 17.64
C THR A 75 13.46 3.58 18.87
N PRO A 76 13.52 4.92 18.82
CA PRO A 76 13.20 5.78 19.95
C PRO A 76 11.74 5.61 20.37
N ASP A 77 11.45 5.99 21.62
CA ASP A 77 10.08 5.97 22.13
C ASP A 77 9.27 7.14 21.55
N TYR A 78 8.68 6.90 20.39
CA TYR A 78 7.88 7.87 19.67
C TYR A 78 6.39 7.72 20.03
N THR A 79 5.67 8.84 20.08
CA THR A 79 4.23 8.88 20.42
C THR A 79 3.33 9.13 19.21
N SER A 80 3.93 9.37 18.04
CA SER A 80 3.27 9.66 16.77
C SER A 80 4.18 9.22 15.62
N THR A 81 3.97 9.68 14.39
CA THR A 81 4.75 9.22 13.24
C THR A 81 6.26 9.37 13.44
N TYR A 82 7.01 8.30 13.20
CA TYR A 82 8.47 8.27 13.24
C TYR A 82 9.06 8.01 11.85
N MET A 83 10.16 8.72 11.53
CA MET A 83 10.85 8.66 10.25
C MET A 83 12.32 8.29 10.45
N PHE A 84 12.81 7.29 9.71
CA PHE A 84 14.22 6.89 9.75
C PHE A 84 14.72 6.40 8.37
N PRO A 85 16.04 6.49 8.08
CA PRO A 85 16.62 5.95 6.84
C PRO A 85 16.38 4.45 6.73
N ASN A 86 15.96 3.94 5.56
CA ASN A 86 15.79 2.51 5.37
C ASN A 86 17.13 1.76 5.52
N ASP A 87 17.19 0.80 6.44
CA ASP A 87 18.38 -0.03 6.68
C ASP A 87 18.81 -0.82 5.42
N PHE A 88 17.86 -1.12 4.53
CA PHE A 88 18.08 -1.79 3.23
C PHE A 88 17.61 -0.90 2.07
N ALA A 89 18.13 0.33 2.00
CA ALA A 89 17.72 1.29 0.99
C ALA A 89 17.99 0.79 -0.45
N ALA A 90 16.96 0.78 -1.29
CA ALA A 90 17.08 0.45 -2.71
C ALA A 90 17.89 1.51 -3.50
N LEU A 91 17.95 2.73 -2.98
CA LEU A 91 18.70 3.85 -3.55
C LEU A 91 19.65 4.42 -2.48
N VAL A 92 20.92 4.56 -2.83
CA VAL A 92 21.95 5.18 -1.98
C VAL A 92 22.25 6.57 -2.54
N ASN A 93 22.13 7.61 -1.70
CA ASN A 93 22.45 8.96 -2.14
C ASN A 93 23.95 9.23 -2.18
N LYS A 94 24.40 9.83 -3.29
CA LYS A 94 25.55 10.75 -3.29
C LYS A 94 25.17 12.20 -2.98
N THR A 95 23.87 12.55 -2.98
CA THR A 95 23.35 13.91 -2.82
C THR A 95 22.07 13.96 -1.95
N SER A 96 22.21 14.50 -0.74
CA SER A 96 21.27 15.19 0.18
C SER A 96 19.75 14.93 0.27
N ARG A 97 19.12 13.90 -0.33
CA ARG A 97 17.66 13.64 -0.14
C ARG A 97 17.35 12.31 0.55
N LEU A 98 17.24 12.30 1.88
CA LEU A 98 16.98 11.08 2.65
C LEU A 98 15.74 10.31 2.13
N PHE A 99 15.95 9.08 1.71
CA PHE A 99 14.87 8.10 1.52
C PHE A 99 14.59 7.45 2.88
N ALA A 100 13.39 7.63 3.39
CA ALA A 100 13.03 7.23 4.74
C ALA A 100 11.75 6.40 4.78
N ILE A 101 11.65 5.55 5.79
CA ILE A 101 10.44 4.82 6.15
C ILE A 101 9.63 5.67 7.12
N PHE A 102 8.31 5.70 6.94
CA PHE A 102 7.36 6.30 7.87
C PHE A 102 6.61 5.21 8.60
N VAL A 103 6.63 5.25 9.93
CA VAL A 103 5.85 4.36 10.80
C VAL A 103 4.87 5.21 11.58
N ARG A 104 3.60 4.79 11.61
CA ARG A 104 2.54 5.43 12.39
C ARG A 104 2.29 4.67 13.68
#